data_AF-A0A3S4LYS1-F1
#
_entry.id   AF-A0A3S4LYS1-F1
#
_cell.length_a   1.000
_cell.length_b   1.000
_cell.length_c   1.000
_cell.angle_alpha   90.00
_cell.angle_beta   90.00
_cell.angle_gamma   90.00
#
_symmetry.space_group_name_H-M   'P 1'
#
loop_
_entity.id
_entity.type
_entity.pdbx_description
1 polymer ?
#
loop_
_entity_poly.entity_id
_entity_poly.type
_entity_poly.pdbx_seq_one_letter_code
_entity_poly.pdbx_strand_id
1 'polypeptide(L)'
;MGELQNLNAHFDETATSNIISYRMSASRAAAALALSGQKAKALEILDLAAKEIPAEKYNDPRSLSSIVSGYIIAGQEQKGLQIAEVLKKGIFEEYDYYLSLSKADQSYLRRQMRTKPMEYSLVVSAVTDAYTRIGQKEKAYAYLVKSIEPIDKKFNVFIKDLQEMGRDKAMKESENVQQITPFYQYLFDVMEPYDSTYSKEKESQITNAIIKATK
;
A
#
# COMPACT_ATOMS: atom_id res chain seq x y z
N MET A 1 -31.10 7.39 2.95
CA MET A 1 -29.77 7.54 3.57
C MET A 1 -29.96 7.86 5.05
N GLY A 2 -30.24 6.86 5.90
CA GLY A 2 -30.61 7.09 7.30
C GLY A 2 -29.85 6.24 8.33
N GLU A 3 -28.90 5.41 7.92
CA GLU A 3 -28.27 4.43 8.82
C GLU A 3 -26.76 4.64 9.08
N LEU A 4 -26.17 5.73 8.59
CA LEU A 4 -24.75 6.03 8.84
C LEU A 4 -24.49 6.76 10.18
N GLN A 5 -25.55 7.12 10.93
CA GLN A 5 -25.44 7.94 12.15
C GLN A 5 -25.45 7.16 13.48
N ASN A 6 -25.60 5.83 13.46
CA ASN A 6 -25.63 5.04 14.71
C ASN A 6 -24.24 4.48 15.05
N LEU A 7 -23.55 5.18 15.97
CA LEU A 7 -22.12 5.07 16.27
C LEU A 7 -21.74 4.02 17.34
N ASN A 8 -22.66 3.14 17.75
CA ASN A 8 -22.43 2.11 18.78
C ASN A 8 -22.85 0.69 18.37
N ALA A 9 -23.09 0.44 17.08
CA ALA A 9 -23.34 -0.90 16.59
C ALA A 9 -22.02 -1.57 16.19
N HIS A 10 -21.83 -2.83 16.59
CA HIS A 10 -20.84 -3.72 15.99
C HIS A 10 -21.09 -3.69 14.48
N PHE A 11 -20.22 -3.03 13.71
CA PHE A 11 -20.48 -2.83 12.29
C PHE A 11 -20.32 -4.16 11.57
N ASP A 12 -21.46 -4.71 11.17
CA ASP A 12 -21.62 -5.88 10.32
C ASP A 12 -20.88 -5.70 8.97
N GLU A 13 -20.51 -6.79 8.30
CA GLU A 13 -19.81 -6.77 7.00
C GLU A 13 -20.50 -5.85 5.98
N THR A 14 -21.83 -5.75 6.08
CA THR A 14 -22.71 -4.87 5.30
C THR A 14 -22.33 -3.40 5.40
N ALA A 15 -22.02 -2.89 6.60
CA ALA A 15 -21.65 -1.49 6.79
C ALA A 15 -20.26 -1.18 6.24
N THR A 16 -19.31 -2.11 6.39
CA THR A 16 -17.98 -2.00 5.79
C THR A 16 -18.08 -1.94 4.26
N SER A 17 -18.89 -2.81 3.66
CA SER A 17 -19.15 -2.81 2.21
C SER A 17 -19.76 -1.49 1.72
N ASN A 18 -20.73 -0.93 2.47
CA ASN A 18 -21.36 0.35 2.15
C ASN A 18 -20.35 1.51 2.20
N ILE A 19 -19.51 1.55 3.22
CA ILE A 19 -18.45 2.56 3.38
C ILE A 19 -17.47 2.50 2.20
N ILE A 20 -16.98 1.30 1.85
CA ILE A 20 -16.07 1.11 0.73
C ILE A 20 -16.75 1.60 -0.56
N SER A 21 -17.97 1.11 -0.83
CA SER A 21 -18.71 1.46 -2.05
C SER A 21 -18.95 2.97 -2.19
N TYR A 22 -19.27 3.65 -1.09
CA TYR A 22 -19.47 5.09 -1.06
C TYR A 22 -18.18 5.85 -1.39
N ARG A 23 -17.08 5.58 -0.68
CA ARG A 23 -15.78 6.23 -0.92
C ARG A 23 -15.28 5.99 -2.34
N MET A 24 -15.40 4.76 -2.86
CA MET A 24 -15.02 4.43 -4.23
C MET A 24 -15.83 5.25 -5.25
N SER A 25 -17.15 5.36 -5.04
CA SER A 25 -18.04 6.10 -5.94
C SER A 25 -17.77 7.61 -5.89
N ALA A 26 -17.63 8.17 -4.69
CA ALA A 26 -17.26 9.57 -4.50
C ALA A 26 -15.92 9.91 -5.16
N SER A 27 -14.91 9.05 -4.99
CA SER A 27 -13.58 9.23 -5.59
C SER A 27 -13.61 9.19 -7.11
N ARG A 28 -14.35 8.25 -7.71
CA ARG A 28 -14.52 8.17 -9.17
C ARG A 28 -15.22 9.40 -9.73
N ALA A 29 -16.30 9.85 -9.07
CA ALA A 29 -17.04 11.05 -9.47
C ALA A 29 -16.14 12.29 -9.38
N ALA A 30 -15.40 12.45 -8.28
CA ALA A 30 -14.45 13.54 -8.11
C ALA A 30 -13.34 13.51 -9.16
N ALA A 31 -12.76 12.35 -9.46
CA ALA A 31 -11.74 12.24 -10.50
C ALA A 31 -12.28 12.62 -11.88
N ALA A 32 -13.51 12.21 -12.24
CA ALA A 32 -14.14 12.60 -13.50
C ALA A 32 -14.39 14.12 -13.57
N LEU A 33 -14.90 14.72 -12.50
CA LEU A 33 -15.09 16.17 -12.40
C LEU A 33 -13.77 16.92 -12.55
N ALA A 34 -12.74 16.51 -11.81
CA ALA A 34 -11.41 17.11 -11.86
C ALA A 34 -10.79 17.05 -13.26
N LEU A 35 -10.87 15.90 -13.93
CA LEU A 35 -10.39 15.74 -15.32
C LEU A 35 -11.19 16.57 -16.33
N SER A 36 -12.47 16.85 -16.06
CA SER A 36 -13.28 17.79 -16.84
C SER A 36 -13.03 19.27 -16.52
N GLY A 37 -12.06 19.58 -15.65
CA GLY A 37 -11.74 20.93 -15.21
C GLY A 37 -12.54 21.44 -14.00
N GLN A 38 -13.54 20.69 -13.52
CA GLN A 38 -14.37 21.04 -12.36
C GLN A 38 -13.71 20.67 -11.02
N LYS A 39 -12.48 21.14 -10.79
CA LYS A 39 -11.67 20.79 -9.62
C LYS A 39 -12.31 21.17 -8.28
N ALA A 40 -12.97 22.34 -8.19
CA ALA A 40 -13.63 22.77 -6.96
C ALA A 40 -14.74 21.80 -6.52
N LYS A 41 -15.60 21.37 -7.46
CA LYS A 41 -16.66 20.38 -7.19
C LYS A 41 -16.09 19.01 -6.86
N ALA A 42 -14.99 18.61 -7.50
CA ALA A 42 -14.30 17.38 -7.17
C ALA A 42 -13.83 17.37 -5.71
N LEU A 43 -13.24 18.47 -5.25
CA LEU A 43 -12.79 18.62 -3.86
C LEU A 43 -13.96 18.62 -2.89
N GLU A 44 -15.07 19.29 -3.21
CA GLU A 44 -16.27 19.28 -2.37
C GLU A 44 -16.78 17.85 -2.10
N ILE A 45 -16.82 16.99 -3.13
CA ILE A 45 -17.23 15.59 -2.99
C ILE A 45 -16.24 14.80 -2.11
N LEU A 46 -14.93 15.00 -2.33
CA LEU A 46 -13.89 14.30 -1.57
C LEU A 46 -13.86 14.72 -0.09
N ASP A 47 -14.00 16.02 0.16
CA ASP A 47 -14.02 16.60 1.49
C ASP A 47 -15.28 16.17 2.25
N LEU A 48 -16.45 16.14 1.59
CA LEU A 48 -17.67 15.61 2.17
C LEU A 48 -17.51 14.12 2.52
N ALA A 49 -16.96 13.30 1.61
CA ALA A 49 -16.77 11.89 1.87
C ALA A 49 -15.78 11.64 3.04
N ALA A 50 -14.71 12.43 3.13
CA ALA A 50 -13.75 12.36 4.22
C ALA A 50 -14.35 12.83 5.57
N LYS A 51 -15.26 13.81 5.54
CA LYS A 51 -15.97 14.29 6.73
C LYS A 51 -16.98 13.27 7.26
N GLU A 52 -17.81 12.72 6.37
CA GLU A 52 -18.85 11.73 6.74
C GLU A 52 -18.23 10.39 7.17
N ILE A 53 -17.11 10.01 6.55
CA ILE A 53 -16.40 8.76 6.85
C ILE A 53 -14.91 9.07 7.09
N PRO A 54 -14.55 9.50 8.31
CA PRO A 54 -13.17 9.83 8.65
C PRO A 54 -12.24 8.62 8.55
N ALA A 55 -11.00 8.83 8.07
CA ALA A 55 -10.01 7.77 7.93
C ALA A 55 -9.58 7.19 9.28
N GLU A 56 -9.58 8.01 10.33
CA GLU A 56 -9.23 7.66 11.70
C GLU A 56 -10.22 6.65 12.31
N LYS A 57 -11.48 6.67 11.84
CA LYS A 57 -12.52 5.73 12.27
C LYS A 57 -12.62 4.52 11.36
N TYR A 58 -12.40 4.70 10.06
CA TYR A 58 -12.52 3.66 9.05
C TYR A 58 -11.31 3.66 8.14
N ASN A 59 -10.27 2.94 8.58
CA ASN A 59 -8.97 2.88 7.90
C ASN A 59 -8.86 1.68 6.96
N ASP A 60 -9.70 1.62 5.93
CA ASP A 60 -9.65 0.57 4.91
C ASP A 60 -8.78 1.02 3.72
N PRO A 61 -7.60 0.39 3.48
CA PRO A 61 -6.68 0.81 2.42
C PRO A 61 -7.30 0.74 1.01
N ARG A 62 -8.25 -0.17 0.76
CA ARG A 62 -8.86 -0.34 -0.56
C ARG A 62 -9.66 0.90 -0.94
N SER A 63 -10.50 1.39 -0.03
CA SER A 63 -11.32 2.57 -0.24
C SER A 63 -10.55 3.89 -0.11
N LEU A 64 -9.62 3.99 0.84
CA LEU A 64 -8.83 5.20 1.05
C LEU A 64 -7.81 5.44 -0.07
N SER A 65 -7.29 4.39 -0.71
CA SER A 65 -6.45 4.54 -1.91
C SER A 65 -7.20 5.26 -3.04
N SER A 66 -8.51 5.02 -3.19
CA SER A 66 -9.30 5.78 -4.17
C SER A 66 -9.44 7.26 -3.81
N ILE A 67 -9.59 7.57 -2.52
CA ILE A 67 -9.65 8.96 -2.02
C ILE A 67 -8.31 9.68 -2.27
N VAL A 68 -7.18 9.01 -2.03
CA VAL A 68 -5.83 9.49 -2.37
C VAL A 68 -5.75 9.89 -3.83
N SER A 69 -6.15 8.99 -4.74
CA SER A 69 -6.13 9.24 -6.18
C SER A 69 -7.01 10.45 -6.55
N GLY A 70 -8.21 10.53 -5.97
CA GLY A 70 -9.14 11.64 -6.16
C GLY A 70 -8.53 12.99 -5.80
N TYR A 71 -7.91 13.11 -4.62
CA TYR A 71 -7.28 14.36 -4.18
C TYR A 71 -6.12 14.78 -5.08
N ILE A 72 -5.25 13.85 -5.49
CA ILE A 72 -4.14 14.15 -6.40
C ILE A 72 -4.65 14.66 -7.75
N ILE A 73 -5.63 13.96 -8.36
CA ILE A 73 -6.21 14.36 -9.65
C ILE A 73 -6.93 15.72 -9.55
N ALA A 74 -7.59 15.99 -8.42
CA ALA A 74 -8.25 17.26 -8.15
C ALA A 74 -7.28 18.44 -7.85
N GLY A 75 -5.98 18.18 -7.74
CA GLY A 75 -4.95 19.20 -7.51
C GLY A 75 -4.60 19.44 -6.04
N GLN A 76 -5.14 18.66 -5.10
CA GLN A 76 -4.69 18.63 -3.70
C GLN A 76 -3.73 17.48 -3.45
N GLU A 77 -2.60 17.52 -4.15
CA GLU A 77 -1.58 16.48 -4.10
C GLU A 77 -1.08 16.21 -2.68
N GLN A 78 -0.69 17.26 -1.94
CA GLN A 78 -0.15 17.11 -0.58
C GLN A 78 -1.11 16.35 0.35
N LYS A 79 -2.41 16.64 0.24
CA LYS A 79 -3.45 15.97 1.03
C LYS A 79 -3.55 14.48 0.66
N GLY A 80 -3.54 14.17 -0.64
CA GLY A 80 -3.51 12.78 -1.11
C GLY A 80 -2.26 12.02 -0.64
N LEU A 81 -1.08 12.64 -0.75
CA LEU A 81 0.18 12.05 -0.31
C LEU A 81 0.25 11.83 1.20
N GLN A 82 -0.31 12.75 2.00
CA GLN A 82 -0.37 12.58 3.45
C GLN A 82 -1.20 11.35 3.84
N ILE A 83 -2.36 11.16 3.22
CA ILE A 83 -3.20 9.97 3.44
C ILE A 83 -2.46 8.71 3.01
N ALA A 84 -1.81 8.73 1.84
CA ALA A 84 -1.04 7.59 1.34
C ALA A 84 0.11 7.20 2.29
N GLU A 85 0.81 8.18 2.86
CA GLU A 85 1.91 7.92 3.80
C GLU A 85 1.40 7.31 5.11
N VAL A 86 0.29 7.80 5.65
CA VAL A 86 -0.34 7.22 6.83
C VAL A 86 -0.76 5.76 6.58
N LEU A 87 -1.35 5.47 5.42
CA LEU A 87 -1.74 4.10 5.05
C LEU A 87 -0.52 3.18 4.95
N LYS A 88 0.51 3.57 4.20
CA LYS A 88 1.75 2.78 4.05
C LYS A 88 2.41 2.49 5.39
N LYS A 89 2.50 3.51 6.27
CA LYS A 89 3.07 3.36 7.61
C LYS A 89 2.26 2.38 8.46
N GLY A 90 0.94 2.53 8.49
CA GLY A 90 0.05 1.63 9.22
C GLY A 90 0.12 0.18 8.71
N ILE A 91 0.22 -0.03 7.39
CA ILE A 91 0.38 -1.36 6.80
C ILE A 91 1.68 -2.02 7.28
N PHE A 92 2.80 -1.29 7.31
CA PHE A 92 4.05 -1.82 7.84
C PHE A 92 4.01 -2.06 9.34
N GLU A 93 3.42 -1.15 10.13
CA GLU A 93 3.28 -1.31 11.57
C GLU A 93 2.45 -2.56 11.93
N GLU A 94 1.33 -2.78 11.24
CA GLU A 94 0.53 -4.00 11.42
C GLU A 94 1.28 -5.27 10.97
N TYR A 95 2.00 -5.19 9.84
CA TYR A 95 2.78 -6.33 9.35
C TYR A 95 3.89 -6.71 10.34
N ASP A 96 4.63 -5.72 10.84
CA ASP A 96 5.70 -5.92 11.82
C ASP A 96 5.13 -6.40 13.16
N TYR A 97 3.95 -5.93 13.57
CA TYR A 97 3.23 -6.49 14.70
C TYR A 97 2.94 -7.99 14.50
N TYR A 98 2.38 -8.39 13.35
CA TYR A 98 2.12 -9.80 13.11
C TYR A 98 3.39 -10.66 13.11
N LEU A 99 4.50 -10.14 12.56
CA LEU A 99 5.80 -10.83 12.59
C LEU A 99 6.35 -11.00 14.02
N SER A 100 6.00 -10.11 14.94
CA SER A 100 6.39 -10.20 16.35
C SER A 100 5.63 -11.26 17.16
N LEU A 101 4.51 -11.77 16.64
CA LEU A 101 3.68 -12.76 17.32
C LEU A 101 4.30 -14.16 17.30
N SER A 102 3.76 -15.06 18.12
CA SER A 102 4.15 -16.47 18.12
C SER A 102 3.87 -17.14 16.76
N LYS A 103 4.58 -18.22 16.43
CA LYS A 103 4.34 -18.96 15.17
C LYS A 103 2.90 -19.51 15.07
N ALA A 104 2.27 -19.85 16.20
CA ALA A 104 0.89 -20.28 16.25
C ALA A 104 -0.06 -19.14 15.86
N ASP A 105 0.15 -17.95 16.43
CA ASP A 105 -0.65 -16.76 16.14
C ASP A 105 -0.43 -16.26 14.71
N GLN A 106 0.81 -16.30 14.21
CA GLN A 106 1.12 -16.01 12.80
C GLN A 106 0.37 -16.96 11.86
N SER A 107 0.25 -18.23 12.24
CA SER A 107 -0.49 -19.22 11.45
C SER A 107 -2.00 -18.93 11.47
N TYR A 108 -2.54 -18.52 12.63
CA TYR A 108 -3.94 -18.11 12.78
C TYR A 108 -4.27 -16.85 11.97
N LEU A 109 -3.37 -15.85 11.99
CA LEU A 109 -3.52 -14.57 11.29
C LEU A 109 -2.91 -14.55 9.88
N ARG A 110 -2.57 -15.72 9.32
CA ARG A 110 -1.84 -15.85 8.07
C ARG A 110 -2.51 -15.12 6.91
N ARG A 111 -3.85 -15.09 6.88
CA ARG A 111 -4.61 -14.39 5.84
C ARG A 111 -4.40 -12.87 5.95
N GLN A 112 -4.60 -12.31 7.14
CA GLN A 112 -4.43 -10.88 7.43
C GLN A 112 -2.99 -10.44 7.10
N MET A 113 -2.01 -11.23 7.50
CA MET A 113 -0.59 -10.99 7.17
C MET A 113 -0.34 -10.95 5.67
N ARG A 114 -0.82 -11.95 4.93
CA ARG A 114 -0.60 -12.07 3.47
C ARG A 114 -1.30 -10.98 2.66
N THR A 115 -2.31 -10.33 3.22
CA THR A 115 -3.01 -9.22 2.57
C THR A 115 -2.21 -7.91 2.63
N LYS A 116 -1.30 -7.74 3.60
CA LYS A 116 -0.55 -6.47 3.78
C LYS A 116 0.31 -6.06 2.58
N PRO A 117 1.08 -6.95 1.92
CA PRO A 117 1.79 -6.61 0.69
C PRO A 117 0.89 -6.09 -0.44
N MET A 118 -0.29 -6.69 -0.60
CA MET A 118 -1.29 -6.26 -1.59
C MET A 118 -1.89 -4.90 -1.21
N GLU A 119 -2.23 -4.69 0.06
CA GLU A 119 -2.72 -3.38 0.53
C GLU A 119 -1.68 -2.28 0.29
N TYR A 120 -0.40 -2.59 0.49
CA TYR A 120 0.69 -1.65 0.20
C TYR A 120 0.72 -1.27 -1.28
N SER A 121 0.64 -2.24 -2.19
CA SER A 121 0.63 -1.96 -3.62
C SER A 121 -0.61 -1.17 -4.05
N LEU A 122 -1.79 -1.41 -3.47
CA LEU A 122 -2.99 -0.60 -3.76
C LEU A 122 -2.76 0.89 -3.49
N VAL A 123 -2.10 1.23 -2.38
CA VAL A 123 -1.79 2.62 -2.03
C VAL A 123 -0.78 3.21 -3.02
N VAL A 124 0.24 2.44 -3.38
CA VAL A 124 1.26 2.88 -4.33
C VAL A 124 0.66 3.08 -5.72
N SER A 125 -0.08 2.10 -6.23
CA SER A 125 -0.79 2.14 -7.51
C SER A 125 -1.73 3.34 -7.58
N ALA A 126 -2.50 3.63 -6.53
CA ALA A 126 -3.41 4.76 -6.54
C ALA A 126 -2.71 6.11 -6.76
N VAL A 127 -1.52 6.30 -6.19
CA VAL A 127 -0.71 7.50 -6.38
C VAL A 127 -0.09 7.52 -7.77
N THR A 128 0.52 6.42 -8.21
CA THR A 128 1.16 6.33 -9.54
C THR A 128 0.15 6.51 -10.67
N ASP A 129 -1.02 5.91 -10.54
CA ASP A 129 -2.11 6.02 -11.51
C ASP A 129 -2.68 7.43 -11.53
N ALA A 130 -2.82 8.07 -10.36
CA ALA A 130 -3.25 9.47 -10.29
C ALA A 130 -2.29 10.39 -11.04
N TYR A 131 -0.97 10.25 -10.82
CA TYR A 131 0.05 11.01 -11.53
C TYR A 131 0.02 10.72 -13.03
N THR A 132 -0.07 9.46 -13.43
CA THR A 132 -0.15 9.09 -14.85
C THR A 132 -1.38 9.67 -15.52
N ARG A 133 -2.54 9.67 -14.85
CA ARG A 133 -3.79 10.25 -15.37
C ARG A 133 -3.73 11.77 -15.57
N ILE A 134 -2.90 12.48 -14.80
CA ILE A 134 -2.66 13.92 -14.97
C ILE A 134 -1.40 14.22 -15.79
N GLY A 135 -0.84 13.22 -16.47
CA GLY A 135 0.30 13.37 -17.38
C GLY A 135 1.68 13.47 -16.71
N GLN A 136 1.77 13.23 -15.39
CA GLN A 136 3.00 13.35 -14.61
C GLN A 136 3.73 12.00 -14.44
N LYS A 137 4.02 11.32 -15.56
CA LYS A 137 4.61 9.96 -15.56
C LYS A 137 5.95 9.86 -14.83
N GLU A 138 6.83 10.86 -14.97
CA GLU A 138 8.11 10.89 -14.25
C GLU A 138 7.90 10.92 -12.74
N LYS A 139 6.90 11.66 -12.28
CA LYS A 139 6.54 11.75 -10.87
C LYS A 139 5.92 10.45 -10.36
N ALA A 140 5.14 9.77 -11.19
CA ALA A 140 4.64 8.43 -10.90
C ALA A 140 5.80 7.45 -10.68
N TYR A 141 6.75 7.39 -11.63
CA TYR A 141 7.93 6.53 -11.51
C TYR A 141 8.78 6.87 -10.28
N ALA A 142 9.08 8.15 -10.05
CA ALA A 142 9.84 8.59 -8.89
C ALA A 142 9.16 8.21 -7.55
N TYR A 143 7.84 8.35 -7.48
CA TYR A 143 7.07 7.93 -6.30
C TYR A 143 7.11 6.40 -6.11
N LEU A 144 7.01 5.62 -7.19
CA LEU A 144 7.10 4.17 -7.14
C LEU A 144 8.47 3.70 -6.66
N VAL A 145 9.56 4.22 -7.23
CA VAL A 145 10.94 3.93 -6.79
C VAL A 145 11.12 4.27 -5.31
N LYS A 146 10.68 5.46 -4.89
CA LYS A 146 10.74 5.87 -3.48
C LYS A 146 9.93 4.95 -2.56
N SER A 147 8.80 4.41 -3.05
CA SER A 147 7.97 3.47 -2.29
C SER A 147 8.60 2.08 -2.15
N ILE A 148 9.65 1.77 -2.92
CA ILE A 148 10.42 0.52 -2.79
C ILE A 148 11.54 0.66 -1.75
N GLU A 149 12.06 1.87 -1.51
CA GLU A 149 13.17 2.11 -0.57
C GLU A 149 12.97 1.51 0.83
N PRO A 150 11.77 1.58 1.47
CA PRO A 150 11.58 0.96 2.78
C PRO A 150 11.70 -0.57 2.74
N ILE A 151 11.30 -1.19 1.62
CA ILE A 151 11.39 -2.64 1.41
C ILE A 151 12.86 -3.02 1.18
N ASP A 152 13.59 -2.25 0.37
CA ASP A 152 15.04 -2.38 0.19
C ASP A 152 15.80 -2.27 1.52
N LYS A 153 15.40 -1.33 2.38
CA LYS A 153 15.98 -1.19 3.72
C LYS A 153 15.73 -2.43 4.57
N LYS A 154 14.50 -2.97 4.60
CA LYS A 154 14.18 -4.21 5.34
C LYS A 154 14.96 -5.40 4.80
N PHE A 155 15.06 -5.54 3.48
CA PHE A 155 15.84 -6.58 2.83
C PHE A 155 17.32 -6.49 3.16
N ASN A 156 17.91 -5.30 3.11
CA ASN A 156 19.33 -5.09 3.41
C ASN A 156 19.66 -5.41 4.87
N VAL A 157 18.79 -5.05 5.82
CA VAL A 157 18.94 -5.44 7.23
C VAL A 157 18.89 -6.97 7.35
N PHE A 158 17.90 -7.61 6.74
CA PHE A 158 17.78 -9.07 6.74
C PHE A 158 19.03 -9.77 6.19
N ILE A 159 19.59 -9.29 5.06
CA ILE A 159 20.83 -9.83 4.50
C ILE A 159 22.02 -9.64 5.44
N LYS A 160 22.13 -8.48 6.09
CA LYS A 160 23.18 -8.21 7.09
C LYS A 160 23.08 -9.16 8.27
N ASP A 161 21.87 -9.38 8.77
CA ASP A 161 21.62 -10.32 9.88
C ASP A 161 22.03 -11.74 9.49
N LEU A 162 21.70 -12.20 8.27
CA LEU A 162 22.15 -13.51 7.77
C LEU A 162 23.68 -13.62 7.71
N GLN A 163 24.38 -12.56 7.28
CA GLN A 163 25.85 -12.55 7.19
C GLN A 163 26.54 -12.57 8.55
N GLU A 164 25.91 -11.97 9.57
CA GLU A 164 26.40 -11.98 10.95
C GLU A 164 26.12 -13.33 11.64
N MET A 165 25.23 -14.15 11.08
CA MET A 165 24.95 -15.50 11.54
C MET A 165 25.95 -16.51 10.93
N GLY A 166 26.34 -17.51 11.72
CA GLY A 166 27.11 -18.64 11.18
C GLY A 166 26.35 -19.38 10.07
N ARG A 167 27.07 -19.92 9.09
CA ARG A 167 26.55 -20.54 7.85
C ARG A 167 25.30 -21.42 8.04
N ASP A 168 25.36 -22.39 8.96
CA ASP A 168 24.25 -23.34 9.18
C ASP A 168 22.97 -22.65 9.66
N LYS A 169 23.11 -21.57 10.44
CA LYS A 169 21.98 -20.76 10.91
C LYS A 169 21.49 -19.86 9.78
N ALA A 170 22.39 -19.20 9.05
CA ALA A 170 22.05 -18.36 7.91
C ALA A 170 21.25 -19.14 6.85
N MET A 171 21.64 -20.39 6.55
CA MET A 171 20.88 -21.25 5.63
C MET A 171 19.44 -21.50 6.10
N LYS A 172 19.24 -21.78 7.38
CA LYS A 172 17.90 -22.00 7.95
C LYS A 172 17.07 -20.71 7.93
N GLU A 173 17.65 -19.59 8.36
CA GLU A 173 16.95 -18.32 8.47
C GLU A 173 16.68 -17.66 7.11
N SER A 174 17.39 -18.06 6.05
CA SER A 174 17.23 -17.50 4.71
C SER A 174 15.81 -17.66 4.14
N GLU A 175 15.05 -18.66 4.57
CA GLU A 175 13.66 -18.86 4.16
C GLU A 175 12.74 -17.71 4.58
N ASN A 176 13.10 -16.98 5.64
CA ASN A 176 12.34 -15.83 6.12
C ASN A 176 12.35 -14.65 5.13
N VAL A 177 13.16 -14.71 4.05
CA VAL A 177 13.07 -13.78 2.93
C VAL A 177 11.65 -13.73 2.34
N GLN A 178 10.88 -14.82 2.46
CA GLN A 178 9.47 -14.90 2.03
C GLN A 178 8.52 -13.96 2.80
N GLN A 179 8.98 -13.36 3.90
CA GLN A 179 8.27 -12.30 4.62
C GLN A 179 8.47 -10.92 3.96
N ILE A 180 9.46 -10.79 3.07
CA ILE A 180 9.82 -9.52 2.41
C ILE A 180 9.44 -9.58 0.93
N THR A 181 9.75 -10.68 0.23
CA THR A 181 9.55 -10.79 -1.23
C THR A 181 8.14 -10.50 -1.74
N PRO A 182 7.03 -10.79 -1.02
CA PRO A 182 5.70 -10.45 -1.50
C PRO A 182 5.51 -8.95 -1.73
N PHE A 183 6.15 -8.08 -0.93
CA PHE A 183 6.05 -6.63 -1.14
C PHE A 183 6.67 -6.20 -2.47
N TYR A 184 7.78 -6.81 -2.88
CA TYR A 184 8.34 -6.57 -4.22
C TYR A 184 7.44 -7.11 -5.32
N GLN A 185 6.96 -8.34 -5.18
CA GLN A 185 6.15 -9.02 -6.19
C GLN A 185 4.91 -8.21 -6.56
N TYR A 186 4.19 -7.68 -5.57
CA TYR A 186 3.03 -6.84 -5.84
C TYR A 186 3.37 -5.48 -6.47
N LEU A 187 4.60 -4.97 -6.30
CA LEU A 187 5.03 -3.72 -6.93
C LEU A 187 5.65 -3.93 -8.32
N PHE A 188 6.04 -5.15 -8.67
CA PHE A 188 6.52 -5.49 -10.01
C PHE A 188 5.45 -5.23 -11.08
N ASP A 189 4.20 -5.60 -10.81
CA ASP A 189 3.07 -5.31 -11.71
C ASP A 189 2.85 -3.80 -11.89
N VAL A 190 3.11 -3.01 -10.84
CA VAL A 190 3.01 -1.54 -10.88
C VAL A 190 4.18 -0.92 -11.65
N MET A 191 5.35 -1.57 -11.61
CA MET A 191 6.58 -1.11 -12.24
C MET A 191 6.65 -1.43 -13.73
N GLU A 192 6.04 -2.54 -14.17
CA GLU A 192 6.13 -3.04 -15.55
C GLU A 192 5.88 -1.97 -16.63
N PRO A 193 4.88 -1.06 -16.51
CA PRO A 193 4.65 -0.02 -17.52
C PRO A 193 5.74 1.06 -17.58
N TYR A 194 6.59 1.17 -16.56
CA TYR A 194 7.67 2.16 -16.47
C TYR A 194 9.04 1.55 -16.75
N ASP A 195 9.27 0.33 -16.27
CA ASP A 195 10.51 -0.42 -16.40
C ASP A 195 10.21 -1.92 -16.43
N SER A 196 10.26 -2.49 -17.62
CA SER A 196 9.93 -3.91 -17.85
C SER A 196 11.07 -4.87 -17.52
N THR A 197 12.29 -4.38 -17.25
CA THR A 197 13.42 -5.23 -16.84
C THR A 197 13.59 -5.28 -15.32
N TYR A 198 13.09 -4.25 -14.61
CA TYR A 198 13.20 -4.09 -13.16
C TYR A 198 12.93 -5.38 -12.36
N SER A 199 11.81 -6.06 -12.62
CA SER A 199 11.39 -7.23 -11.84
C SER A 199 12.44 -8.35 -11.92
N LYS A 200 12.93 -8.66 -13.12
CA LYS A 200 13.96 -9.69 -13.34
C LYS A 200 15.29 -9.30 -12.69
N GLU A 201 15.67 -8.03 -12.81
CA GLU A 201 16.89 -7.52 -12.20
C GLU A 201 16.82 -7.59 -10.68
N LYS A 202 15.71 -7.15 -10.07
CA LYS A 202 15.51 -7.18 -8.62
C LYS A 202 15.44 -8.62 -8.08
N GLU A 203 14.77 -9.55 -8.77
CA GLU A 203 14.77 -10.96 -8.40
C GLU A 203 16.17 -11.59 -8.42
N SER A 204 16.97 -11.27 -9.44
CA SER A 204 18.36 -11.70 -9.54
C SER A 204 19.20 -11.11 -8.40
N GLN A 205 19.04 -9.82 -8.10
CA GLN A 205 19.70 -9.16 -6.97
C GLN A 205 19.37 -9.83 -5.63
N ILE A 206 18.07 -10.09 -5.38
CA ILE A 206 17.60 -10.77 -4.16
C ILE A 206 18.22 -12.16 -4.06
N THR A 207 18.14 -12.95 -5.12
CA THR A 207 18.66 -14.33 -5.15
C THR A 207 20.17 -14.37 -4.90
N ASN A 208 20.93 -13.50 -5.58
CA ASN A 208 22.38 -13.44 -5.44
C ASN A 208 22.81 -12.98 -4.03
N ALA A 209 22.09 -12.03 -3.43
CA ALA A 209 22.36 -11.56 -2.07
C ALA A 209 22.14 -12.68 -1.03
N ILE A 210 21.07 -13.46 -1.17
CA ILE A 210 20.80 -14.62 -0.30
C ILE A 210 21.90 -15.67 -0.44
N ILE A 211 22.22 -16.09 -1.67
CA ILE A 211 23.27 -17.09 -1.92
C ILE A 211 24.60 -16.65 -1.31
N LYS A 212 24.94 -15.36 -1.41
CA LYS A 212 26.17 -14.82 -0.85
C LYS A 212 26.15 -14.80 0.68
N ALA A 213 25.01 -14.50 1.29
CA ALA A 213 24.86 -14.46 2.74
C ALA A 213 24.84 -15.84 3.41
N THR A 214 24.51 -16.90 2.65
CA THR A 214 24.41 -18.28 3.18
C THR A 214 25.59 -19.18 2.81
N LYS A 215 26.63 -18.63 2.17
CA LYS A 215 27.87 -19.36 1.82
C LYS A 215 28.84 -19.35 2.98
#